data_AF-A0A9W7T1Z7-F1
#
_entry.id   AF-A0A9W7T1Z7-F1
#
_cell.length_a   1.000
_cell.length_b   1.000
_cell.length_c   1.000
_cell.angle_alpha   90.00
_cell.angle_beta   90.00
_cell.angle_gamma   90.00
#
_symmetry.space_group_name_H-M   'P 1'
#
loop_
_entity.id
_entity.type
_entity.pdbx_description
1 polymer ?
#
loop_
_entity_poly.entity_id
_entity_poly.type
_entity_poly.pdbx_seq_one_letter_code
_entity_poly.pdbx_strand_id
1 'polypeptide(L)'
;MGVTLLGVVLIFLSVGLNIQTAESCRCFPQHPQHQFCTSEMVILADITAKGGSVKDKNQLFRYKIKLIKVLKGSNNAKRIQYVYTNPQSSCGITLDQGRYVLSGYQFKYGIEVGMCDLVKRWDLLSLTEQENFKQTYKMGCDCTISTCFESPCCPQSKNECLWETNSPDSLEYACLRDSDGICSWYWPSSKVDEDAMCKA
;
A
#
# COMPACT_ATOMS: atom_id res chain seq x y z
N MET A 1 28.81 -34.63 -40.38
CA MET A 1 28.69 -33.18 -40.05
C MET A 1 27.25 -32.68 -39.93
N GLY A 2 26.27 -33.23 -40.66
CA GLY A 2 24.88 -32.75 -40.60
C GLY A 2 24.09 -33.11 -39.33
N VAL A 3 24.36 -34.28 -38.72
CA VAL A 3 23.60 -34.77 -37.54
C VAL A 3 23.92 -34.00 -36.26
N THR A 4 25.17 -33.55 -36.11
CA THR A 4 25.63 -32.74 -34.97
C THR A 4 25.04 -31.33 -34.99
N LEU A 5 24.86 -30.74 -36.18
CA LEU A 5 24.27 -29.41 -36.31
C LEU A 5 22.78 -29.42 -35.94
N LEU A 6 22.05 -30.46 -36.36
CA LEU A 6 20.64 -30.64 -36.03
C LEU A 6 20.43 -30.82 -34.52
N GLY A 7 21.29 -31.62 -33.88
CA GLY A 7 21.26 -31.83 -32.42
C GLY A 7 21.50 -30.54 -31.64
N VAL A 8 22.46 -29.72 -32.07
CA VAL A 8 22.76 -28.43 -31.44
C VAL A 8 21.58 -27.46 -31.61
N VAL A 9 20.98 -27.38 -32.80
CA VAL A 9 19.80 -26.51 -33.05
C VAL A 9 18.60 -26.93 -32.20
N LEU A 10 18.35 -28.22 -32.03
CA LEU A 10 17.26 -28.73 -31.18
C LEU A 10 17.50 -28.42 -29.68
N ILE A 11 18.74 -28.45 -29.22
CA ILE A 11 19.11 -28.06 -27.85
C ILE A 11 18.94 -26.54 -27.65
N PHE A 12 19.32 -25.71 -28.63
CA PHE A 12 19.09 -24.26 -28.54
C PHE A 12 17.60 -23.90 -28.57
N LEU A 13 16.78 -24.60 -29.36
CA LEU A 13 15.32 -24.42 -29.39
C LEU A 13 14.65 -24.82 -28.06
N SER A 14 15.09 -25.91 -27.42
CA SER A 14 14.50 -26.34 -26.14
C SER A 14 14.89 -25.44 -24.96
N VAL A 15 16.08 -24.83 -24.99
CA VAL A 15 16.51 -23.83 -23.99
C VAL A 15 15.82 -22.48 -24.21
N GLY A 16 15.60 -22.07 -25.47
CA GLY A 16 14.95 -20.80 -25.81
C GLY A 16 13.45 -20.72 -25.47
N LEU A 17 12.77 -21.86 -25.34
CA LEU A 17 11.33 -21.94 -25.02
C LEU A 17 11.01 -21.98 -23.52
N ASN A 18 12.01 -21.99 -22.64
CA ASN A 18 11.84 -22.03 -21.19
C ASN A 18 12.11 -20.68 -20.51
N ILE A 19 11.76 -19.56 -21.17
CA ILE A 19 11.65 -18.29 -20.45
C ILE A 19 10.32 -18.32 -19.70
N GLN A 20 10.30 -19.03 -18.56
CA GLN A 20 9.31 -18.75 -17.53
C GLN A 20 9.62 -17.34 -17.03
N THR A 21 8.85 -16.36 -17.47
CA THR A 21 8.86 -15.05 -16.84
C THR A 21 8.38 -15.26 -15.41
N ALA A 22 9.32 -15.31 -14.46
CA ALA A 22 8.98 -15.22 -13.06
C ALA A 22 8.36 -13.83 -12.86
N GLU A 23 7.03 -13.76 -12.83
CA GLU A 23 6.33 -12.53 -12.47
C GLU A 23 6.62 -12.25 -10.99
N SER A 24 7.58 -11.36 -10.73
CA SER A 24 7.82 -10.85 -9.40
C SER A 24 6.93 -9.64 -9.17
N CYS A 25 6.03 -9.73 -8.20
CA CYS A 25 5.26 -8.57 -7.75
C CYS A 25 6.20 -7.55 -7.10
N ARG A 26 6.15 -6.31 -7.57
CA ARG A 26 6.89 -5.17 -7.00
C ARG A 26 5.95 -3.99 -6.86
N CYS A 27 6.10 -3.28 -5.75
CA CYS A 27 5.30 -2.10 -5.44
C CYS A 27 6.19 -0.88 -5.38
N PHE A 28 5.64 0.25 -5.81
CA PHE A 28 6.29 1.54 -5.61
C PHE A 28 6.12 1.95 -4.13
N PRO A 29 7.19 2.37 -3.44
CA PRO A 29 7.06 2.82 -2.06
C PRO A 29 6.22 4.10 -2.00
N GLN A 30 5.20 4.09 -1.15
CA GLN A 30 4.30 5.21 -0.94
C GLN A 30 4.14 5.48 0.55
N HIS A 31 4.10 6.77 0.91
CA HIS A 31 3.82 7.18 2.28
C HIS A 31 2.42 6.70 2.69
N PRO A 32 2.18 6.24 3.94
CA PRO A 32 0.87 5.74 4.35
C PRO A 32 -0.28 6.73 4.16
N GLN A 33 -0.02 8.04 4.33
CA GLN A 33 -1.01 9.07 4.00
C GLN A 33 -1.37 9.07 2.51
N HIS A 34 -0.39 8.94 1.62
CA HIS A 34 -0.65 8.90 0.19
C HIS A 34 -1.50 7.68 -0.16
N GLN A 35 -1.14 6.50 0.35
CA GLN A 35 -1.95 5.28 0.16
C GLN A 35 -3.38 5.47 0.70
N PHE A 36 -3.53 6.07 1.88
CA PHE A 36 -4.84 6.39 2.44
C PHE A 36 -5.64 7.34 1.53
N CYS A 37 -5.01 8.39 1.01
CA CYS A 37 -5.66 9.43 0.21
C CYS A 37 -5.97 9.01 -1.23
N THR A 38 -5.22 8.07 -1.82
CA THR A 38 -5.50 7.54 -3.17
C THR A 38 -6.43 6.33 -3.17
N SER A 39 -6.56 5.63 -2.05
CA SER A 39 -7.44 4.45 -1.95
C SER A 39 -8.93 4.79 -2.00
N GLU A 40 -9.74 3.97 -2.65
CA GLU A 40 -11.20 4.16 -2.67
C GLU A 40 -11.82 3.91 -1.29
N MET A 41 -11.39 2.83 -0.62
CA MET A 41 -11.87 2.43 0.69
C MET A 41 -10.70 2.11 1.62
N VAL A 42 -10.82 2.51 2.90
CA VAL A 42 -9.88 2.16 3.97
C VAL A 42 -10.68 1.72 5.18
N ILE A 43 -10.38 0.54 5.70
CA ILE A 43 -11.07 -0.04 6.85
C ILE A 43 -10.08 -0.40 7.96
N LEU A 44 -10.58 -0.33 9.20
CA LEU A 44 -9.99 -0.97 10.37
C LEU A 44 -10.81 -2.23 10.66
N ALA A 45 -10.19 -3.39 10.61
CA ALA A 45 -10.87 -4.67 10.79
C ALA A 45 -10.01 -5.69 11.54
N ASP A 46 -10.66 -6.68 12.14
CA ASP A 46 -10.02 -7.80 12.83
C ASP A 46 -10.18 -9.08 11.99
N ILE A 47 -9.08 -9.75 11.68
CA ILE A 47 -9.04 -11.01 10.94
C ILE A 47 -9.36 -12.14 11.90
N THR A 48 -10.57 -12.70 11.77
CA THR A 48 -11.09 -13.69 12.75
C THR A 48 -10.70 -15.13 12.42
N ALA A 49 -10.44 -15.45 11.16
CA ALA A 49 -10.10 -16.79 10.71
C ALA A 49 -9.07 -16.75 9.58
N LYS A 50 -8.19 -17.76 9.54
CA LYS A 50 -7.24 -17.95 8.43
C LYS A 50 -7.97 -18.09 7.10
N GLY A 51 -7.36 -17.57 6.05
CA GLY A 51 -7.96 -17.47 4.72
C GLY A 51 -8.36 -18.83 4.18
N GLY A 52 -9.57 -18.91 3.63
CA GLY A 52 -10.04 -20.06 2.87
C GLY A 52 -10.09 -19.72 1.38
N SER A 53 -9.64 -20.63 0.53
CA SER A 53 -9.87 -20.50 -0.92
C SER A 53 -11.38 -20.58 -1.18
N VAL A 54 -11.89 -19.61 -1.92
CA VAL A 54 -13.25 -19.70 -2.46
C VAL A 54 -13.16 -20.56 -3.71
N LYS A 55 -13.93 -21.65 -3.75
CA LYS A 55 -14.17 -22.44 -4.98
C LYS A 55 -15.00 -21.63 -5.99
N ASP A 56 -14.50 -20.48 -6.41
CA ASP A 56 -15.03 -19.69 -7.53
C ASP A 56 -14.05 -19.81 -8.70
N LYS A 57 -14.49 -19.50 -9.91
CA LYS A 57 -13.71 -19.66 -11.16
C LYS A 57 -12.34 -18.97 -11.13
N ASN A 58 -12.18 -17.94 -10.29
CA ASN A 58 -10.96 -17.14 -10.15
C ASN A 58 -10.07 -17.54 -8.94
N GLN A 59 -10.43 -18.57 -8.16
CA GLN A 59 -9.63 -19.08 -7.03
C GLN A 59 -9.16 -18.02 -6.02
N LEU A 60 -9.97 -16.98 -5.77
CA LEU A 60 -9.65 -15.94 -4.77
C LEU A 60 -9.58 -16.55 -3.35
N PHE A 61 -8.65 -16.04 -2.55
CA PHE A 61 -8.64 -16.28 -1.11
C PHE A 61 -9.51 -15.24 -0.42
N ARG A 62 -10.21 -15.66 0.64
CA ARG A 62 -10.94 -14.72 1.50
C ARG A 62 -10.66 -14.96 2.98
N TYR A 63 -10.61 -13.86 3.72
CA TYR A 63 -10.51 -13.84 5.17
C TYR A 63 -11.82 -13.32 5.74
N LYS A 64 -12.35 -14.01 6.76
CA LYS A 64 -13.52 -13.50 7.49
C LYS A 64 -13.08 -12.44 8.46
N ILE A 65 -13.72 -11.29 8.42
CA ILE A 65 -13.35 -10.15 9.26
C ILE A 65 -14.48 -9.74 10.20
N LYS A 66 -14.11 -9.13 11.32
CA LYS A 66 -14.98 -8.27 12.11
C LYS A 66 -14.61 -6.83 11.78
N LEU A 67 -15.47 -6.14 11.03
CA LEU A 67 -15.29 -4.71 10.75
C LEU A 67 -15.37 -3.90 12.05
N ILE A 68 -14.37 -3.06 12.30
CA ILE A 68 -14.33 -2.16 13.46
C ILE A 68 -14.77 -0.77 13.04
N LYS A 69 -14.17 -0.23 11.97
CA LYS A 69 -14.47 1.12 11.47
C LYS A 69 -14.17 1.22 9.97
N VAL A 70 -15.00 1.95 9.23
CA VAL A 70 -14.63 2.46 7.90
C VAL A 70 -13.95 3.81 8.11
N LEU A 71 -12.67 3.90 7.76
CA LEU A 71 -11.87 5.11 7.90
C LEU A 71 -12.03 6.03 6.68
N LYS A 72 -12.22 5.44 5.49
CA LYS A 72 -12.49 6.13 4.24
C LYS A 72 -13.37 5.27 3.33
N GLY A 73 -14.19 5.92 2.50
CA GLY A 73 -15.09 5.28 1.54
C GLY A 73 -16.56 5.39 1.95
N SER A 74 -17.46 4.84 1.13
CA SER A 74 -18.91 4.91 1.36
C SER A 74 -19.33 4.09 2.60
N ASN A 75 -20.31 4.60 3.34
CA ASN A 75 -20.85 4.01 4.58
C ASN A 75 -21.65 2.71 4.40
N ASN A 76 -21.47 1.98 3.30
CA ASN A 76 -22.00 0.63 3.10
C ASN A 76 -21.31 -0.44 3.99
N ALA A 77 -20.82 -0.03 5.16
CA ALA A 77 -20.12 -0.81 6.18
C ALA A 77 -20.86 -2.10 6.54
N LYS A 78 -22.21 -2.09 6.54
CA LYS A 78 -23.06 -3.24 6.89
C LYS A 78 -22.86 -4.46 5.97
N ARG A 79 -22.24 -4.28 4.80
CA ARG A 79 -22.02 -5.38 3.82
C ARG A 79 -20.60 -5.95 3.87
N ILE A 80 -19.67 -5.33 4.58
CA ILE A 80 -18.26 -5.74 4.59
C ILE A 80 -18.05 -6.82 5.66
N GLN A 81 -17.85 -8.05 5.20
CA GLN A 81 -17.67 -9.25 6.04
C GLN A 81 -16.38 -10.00 5.69
N TYR A 82 -15.76 -9.67 4.56
CA TYR A 82 -14.58 -10.36 4.05
C TYR A 82 -13.52 -9.40 3.51
N VAL A 83 -12.28 -9.89 3.53
CA VAL A 83 -11.18 -9.37 2.71
C VAL A 83 -10.89 -10.42 1.66
N TYR A 84 -10.94 -10.04 0.40
CA TYR A 84 -10.58 -10.87 -0.74
C TYR A 84 -9.16 -10.53 -1.19
N THR A 85 -8.43 -11.53 -1.66
CA THR A 85 -7.11 -11.34 -2.26
C THR A 85 -6.89 -12.40 -3.32
N ASN A 86 -6.08 -12.07 -4.32
CA ASN A 86 -5.59 -13.03 -5.29
C ASN A 86 -4.69 -14.09 -4.61
N PRO A 87 -4.37 -15.20 -5.30
CA PRO A 87 -3.28 -16.08 -4.90
C PRO A 87 -1.93 -15.33 -4.84
N GLN A 88 -0.97 -15.81 -4.05
CA GLN A 88 0.36 -15.19 -3.94
C GLN A 88 1.09 -15.09 -5.30
N SER A 89 0.88 -16.07 -6.19
CA SER A 89 1.40 -16.05 -7.56
C SER A 89 0.89 -14.89 -8.43
N SER A 90 -0.15 -14.20 -7.97
CA SER A 90 -0.80 -13.08 -8.66
C SER A 90 -0.89 -11.87 -7.73
N CYS A 91 0.17 -11.62 -6.96
CA CYS A 91 0.32 -10.47 -6.06
C CYS A 91 -0.70 -10.41 -4.91
N GLY A 92 -1.16 -11.58 -4.49
CA GLY A 92 -1.97 -11.73 -3.30
C GLY A 92 -1.20 -11.68 -1.98
N ILE A 93 -1.91 -11.40 -0.90
CA ILE A 93 -1.36 -11.31 0.45
C ILE A 93 -1.80 -12.47 1.34
N THR A 94 -0.99 -12.76 2.36
CA THR A 94 -1.37 -13.63 3.47
C THR A 94 -1.58 -12.81 4.73
N LEU A 95 -2.72 -13.01 5.39
CA LEU A 95 -3.05 -12.33 6.63
C LEU A 95 -3.21 -13.36 7.75
N ASP A 96 -2.55 -13.10 8.88
CA ASP A 96 -2.78 -13.82 10.12
C ASP A 96 -3.93 -13.20 10.90
N GLN A 97 -4.33 -13.86 11.99
CA GLN A 97 -5.30 -13.30 12.92
C GLN A 97 -4.73 -12.05 13.58
N GLY A 98 -5.56 -11.02 13.71
CA GLY A 98 -5.15 -9.75 14.28
C GLY A 98 -5.89 -8.58 13.65
N ARG A 99 -5.63 -7.39 14.17
CA ARG A 99 -6.26 -6.14 13.72
C ARG A 99 -5.39 -5.47 12.67
N TYR A 100 -6.02 -4.99 11.60
CA TYR A 100 -5.32 -4.36 10.46
C TYR A 100 -6.04 -3.09 9.99
N VAL A 101 -5.24 -2.12 9.53
CA VAL A 101 -5.67 -1.11 8.56
C VAL A 101 -5.47 -1.71 7.18
N LEU A 102 -6.54 -1.74 6.39
CA LEU A 102 -6.55 -2.28 5.04
C LEU A 102 -7.15 -1.26 4.08
N SER A 103 -6.47 -0.97 2.97
CA SER A 103 -7.09 -0.31 1.83
C SER A 103 -7.44 -1.29 0.73
N GLY A 104 -8.38 -0.89 -0.12
CA GLY A 104 -8.78 -1.64 -1.30
C GLY A 104 -10.00 -1.02 -1.95
N TYR A 105 -10.61 -1.76 -2.88
CA TYR A 105 -11.88 -1.39 -3.50
C TYR A 105 -13.00 -2.31 -3.05
N GLN A 106 -14.24 -1.82 -3.13
CA GLN A 106 -15.40 -2.60 -2.72
C GLN A 106 -15.63 -3.77 -3.67
N PHE A 107 -15.66 -4.99 -3.12
CA PHE A 107 -15.87 -6.20 -3.90
C PHE A 107 -16.81 -7.18 -3.18
N LYS A 108 -17.93 -7.54 -3.84
CA LYS A 108 -18.95 -8.47 -3.31
C LYS A 108 -19.39 -8.08 -1.88
N TYR A 109 -19.08 -8.90 -0.88
CA TYR A 109 -19.41 -8.71 0.54
C TYR A 109 -18.18 -8.27 1.35
N GLY A 110 -17.28 -7.50 0.74
CA GLY A 110 -15.99 -7.20 1.32
C GLY A 110 -15.21 -6.14 0.53
N ILE A 111 -13.91 -6.17 0.71
CA ILE A 111 -12.94 -5.42 -0.10
C ILE A 111 -11.96 -6.38 -0.74
N GLU A 112 -11.46 -6.07 -1.93
CA GLU A 112 -10.32 -6.76 -2.51
C GLU A 112 -9.04 -5.99 -2.22
N VAL A 113 -8.00 -6.71 -1.79
CA VAL A 113 -6.72 -6.17 -1.32
C VAL A 113 -5.60 -6.98 -1.96
N GLY A 114 -4.61 -6.28 -2.52
CA GLY A 114 -3.39 -6.84 -3.10
C GLY A 114 -2.13 -6.43 -2.35
N MET A 115 -0.99 -6.86 -2.86
CA MET A 115 0.33 -6.63 -2.25
C MET A 115 0.73 -5.15 -2.13
N CYS A 116 0.26 -4.29 -3.04
CA CYS A 116 0.65 -2.87 -3.07
C CYS A 116 -0.34 -1.93 -2.35
N ASP A 117 -1.43 -2.48 -1.84
CA ASP A 117 -2.38 -1.74 -1.03
C ASP A 117 -1.82 -1.45 0.37
N LEU A 118 -2.47 -0.55 1.09
CA LEU A 118 -2.17 -0.27 2.49
C LEU A 118 -2.55 -1.50 3.33
N VAL A 119 -1.55 -2.25 3.79
CA VAL A 119 -1.73 -3.41 4.67
C VAL A 119 -0.85 -3.24 5.90
N LYS A 120 -1.43 -2.77 7.01
CA LYS A 120 -0.69 -2.49 8.24
C LYS A 120 -1.36 -3.16 9.44
N ARG A 121 -0.57 -3.88 10.23
CA ARG A 121 -1.03 -4.54 11.45
C ARG A 121 -1.13 -3.52 12.58
N TRP A 122 -2.32 -3.34 13.14
CA TRP A 122 -2.67 -2.23 14.04
C TRP A 122 -1.88 -2.22 15.34
N ASP A 123 -1.60 -3.39 15.91
CA ASP A 123 -0.82 -3.55 17.14
C ASP A 123 0.68 -3.25 16.97
N LEU A 124 1.16 -3.15 15.72
CA LEU A 124 2.53 -2.75 15.41
C LEU A 124 2.67 -1.26 15.10
N LEU A 125 1.56 -0.52 15.02
CA LEU A 125 1.57 0.91 14.77
C LEU A 125 1.77 1.69 16.07
N SER A 126 2.56 2.75 16.01
CA SER A 126 2.68 3.70 17.10
C SER A 126 1.35 4.42 17.38
N LEU A 127 1.24 5.07 18.55
CA LEU A 127 0.04 5.83 18.88
C LEU A 127 -0.19 6.99 17.89
N THR A 128 0.90 7.60 17.39
CA THR A 128 0.86 8.63 16.36
C THR A 128 0.32 8.09 15.05
N GLU A 129 0.84 6.97 14.55
CA GLU A 129 0.37 6.34 13.31
C GLU A 129 -1.11 5.95 13.42
N GLN A 130 -1.52 5.38 14.56
CA GLN A 130 -2.93 5.04 14.80
C GLN A 130 -3.83 6.27 14.74
N GLU A 131 -3.39 7.40 15.29
CA GLU A 131 -4.14 8.65 15.24
C GLU A 131 -4.18 9.24 13.83
N ASN A 132 -3.06 9.13 13.11
CA ASN A 132 -2.97 9.55 11.72
C ASN A 132 -3.99 8.83 10.83
N PHE A 133 -4.13 7.51 10.97
CA PHE A 133 -5.16 6.75 10.24
C PHE A 133 -6.59 7.08 10.66
N LYS A 134 -6.82 7.42 11.93
CA LYS A 134 -8.18 7.73 12.43
C LYS A 134 -8.70 9.06 11.92
N GLN A 135 -7.83 10.06 11.81
CA GLN A 135 -8.26 11.42 11.48
C GLN A 135 -7.25 12.21 10.63
N THR A 136 -5.95 12.18 10.94
CA THR A 136 -5.00 13.16 10.41
C THR A 136 -4.79 13.04 8.92
N TYR A 137 -4.59 11.83 8.41
CA TYR A 137 -4.36 11.61 6.98
C TYR A 137 -5.51 12.11 6.11
N LYS A 138 -6.75 12.00 6.60
CA LYS A 138 -7.92 12.54 5.89
C LYS A 138 -7.86 14.06 5.74
N MET A 139 -7.37 14.77 6.75
CA MET A 139 -7.24 16.23 6.72
C MET A 139 -6.17 16.70 5.72
N GLY A 140 -5.16 15.87 5.47
CA GLY A 140 -4.06 16.18 4.56
C GLY A 140 -4.23 15.67 3.13
N CYS A 141 -5.39 15.11 2.75
CA CYS A 141 -5.56 14.57 1.39
C CYS A 141 -5.59 15.62 0.28
N ASP A 142 -5.71 16.91 0.63
CA ASP A 142 -5.57 18.01 -0.32
C ASP A 142 -4.10 18.37 -0.63
N CYS A 143 -3.16 17.80 0.13
CA CYS A 143 -1.72 17.93 -0.10
C CYS A 143 -1.19 16.78 -0.95
N THR A 144 -0.24 17.11 -1.82
CA THR A 144 0.52 16.14 -2.60
C THR A 144 1.69 15.62 -1.76
N ILE A 145 1.95 14.32 -1.82
CA ILE A 145 3.16 13.72 -1.24
C ILE A 145 3.93 13.07 -2.36
N SER A 146 5.19 13.46 -2.51
CA SER A 146 6.08 12.93 -3.54
C SER A 146 7.23 12.15 -2.91
N THR A 147 7.47 10.95 -3.43
CA THR A 147 8.56 10.09 -2.96
C THR A 147 9.91 10.61 -3.47
N CYS A 148 10.86 10.83 -2.55
CA CYS A 148 12.25 11.16 -2.83
C CYS A 148 13.12 9.91 -2.66
N PHE A 149 13.69 9.40 -3.76
CA PHE A 149 14.58 8.24 -3.75
C PHE A 149 16.03 8.59 -3.47
N GLU A 150 16.50 9.71 -4.03
CA GLU A 150 17.88 10.18 -3.94
C GLU A 150 17.87 11.67 -3.63
N SER A 151 18.44 12.03 -2.49
CA SER A 151 18.58 13.43 -2.06
C SER A 151 19.71 14.11 -2.86
N PRO A 152 19.60 15.41 -3.21
CA PRO A 152 18.56 16.35 -2.82
C PRO A 152 17.31 16.28 -3.72
N CYS A 153 16.13 16.27 -3.10
CA CYS A 153 14.85 16.49 -3.78
C CYS A 153 14.30 17.87 -3.42
N CYS A 154 13.62 18.51 -4.37
CA CYS A 154 13.01 19.83 -4.17
C CYS A 154 11.51 19.80 -4.49
N PRO A 155 10.66 20.38 -3.63
CA PRO A 155 9.23 20.46 -3.90
C PRO A 155 8.99 21.32 -5.14
N GLN A 156 8.07 20.87 -6.00
CA GLN A 156 7.70 21.57 -7.23
C GLN A 156 6.60 22.61 -6.98
N SER A 157 5.92 22.54 -5.83
CA SER A 157 4.87 23.49 -5.45
C SER A 157 4.74 23.64 -3.94
N LYS A 158 4.06 24.70 -3.49
CA LYS A 158 3.68 24.90 -2.08
C LYS A 158 2.65 23.88 -1.56
N ASN A 159 2.10 23.03 -2.44
CA ASN A 159 1.10 22.03 -2.09
C ASN A 159 1.70 20.64 -1.88
N GLU A 160 3.02 20.53 -1.76
CA GLU A 160 3.73 19.26 -1.86
C GLU A 160 4.68 19.08 -0.67
N CYS A 161 4.60 17.93 -0.01
CA CYS A 161 5.62 17.48 0.95
C CYS A 161 6.48 16.38 0.33
N LEU A 162 7.79 16.43 0.57
CA LEU A 162 8.73 15.44 0.06
C LEU A 162 8.96 14.33 1.07
N TRP A 163 8.70 13.09 0.68
CA TRP A 163 8.89 11.93 1.55
C TRP A 163 10.19 11.19 1.23
N GLU A 164 11.14 11.24 2.16
CA GLU A 164 12.37 10.45 2.08
C GLU A 164 12.17 9.05 2.65
N THR A 165 12.29 8.03 1.80
CA THR A 165 12.01 6.63 2.19
C THR A 165 13.00 6.06 3.22
N ASN A 166 14.17 6.69 3.36
CA ASN A 166 15.24 6.23 4.24
C ASN A 166 15.11 6.75 5.68
N SER A 167 14.12 7.60 5.97
CA SER A 167 13.88 8.16 7.30
C SER A 167 12.87 7.29 8.07
N PRO A 168 13.27 6.55 9.12
CA PRO A 168 12.38 5.61 9.82
C PRO A 168 11.18 6.31 10.47
N ASP A 169 11.43 7.49 11.06
CA ASP A 169 10.41 8.28 11.77
C ASP A 169 9.42 8.93 10.80
N SER A 170 9.72 8.94 9.49
CA SER A 170 8.85 9.59 8.50
C SER A 170 7.45 9.02 8.42
N LEU A 171 7.23 7.79 8.87
CA LEU A 171 5.93 7.12 8.84
C LEU A 171 4.91 7.71 9.82
N GLU A 172 5.35 8.35 10.90
CA GLU A 172 4.43 9.05 11.80
C GLU A 172 4.22 10.52 11.47
N TYR A 173 4.89 11.06 10.45
CA TYR A 173 4.58 12.38 9.92
C TYR A 173 3.25 12.39 9.16
N ALA A 174 2.62 13.57 9.13
CA ALA A 174 1.48 13.86 8.26
C ALA A 174 1.74 15.16 7.50
N CYS A 175 1.54 15.13 6.19
CA CYS A 175 1.62 16.29 5.32
C CYS A 175 0.29 17.06 5.39
N LEU A 176 0.28 18.24 5.99
CA LEU A 176 -0.95 19.00 6.24
C LEU A 176 -0.82 20.41 5.69
N ARG A 177 -1.95 20.96 5.21
CA ARG A 177 -2.05 22.35 4.80
C ARG A 177 -2.15 23.25 6.02
N ASP A 178 -1.31 24.26 6.09
CA ASP A 178 -1.34 25.30 7.11
C ASP A 178 -2.30 26.46 6.75
N SER A 179 -2.35 27.48 7.61
CA SER A 179 -3.18 28.67 7.41
C SER A 179 -2.73 29.54 6.22
N ASP A 180 -1.47 29.45 5.83
CA ASP A 180 -0.88 30.18 4.70
C ASP A 180 -1.10 29.44 3.36
N GLY A 181 -1.76 28.27 3.43
CA GLY A 181 -2.06 27.43 2.28
C GLY A 181 -0.91 26.53 1.85
N ILE A 182 0.16 26.44 2.64
CA ILE A 182 1.36 25.65 2.38
C ILE A 182 1.20 24.27 3.01
N CYS A 183 1.56 23.23 2.27
CA CYS A 183 1.64 21.87 2.80
C CYS A 183 3.03 21.61 3.37
N SER A 184 3.10 21.11 4.59
CA SER A 184 4.36 20.75 5.25
C SER A 184 4.22 19.52 6.13
N TRP A 185 5.34 18.88 6.48
CA TRP A 185 5.35 17.78 7.44
C TRP A 185 5.10 18.24 8.88
N TYR A 186 4.13 17.59 9.52
CA TYR A 186 3.82 17.73 10.93
C TYR A 186 4.12 16.43 11.68
N TRP A 187 4.79 16.57 12.83
CA TRP A 187 4.95 15.55 13.84
C TRP A 187 4.28 16.03 15.14
N PRO A 188 3.79 15.12 16.03
CA PRO A 188 3.20 15.51 17.31
C PRO A 188 4.05 16.44 18.20
N SER A 189 5.36 16.56 17.94
CA SER A 189 6.26 17.43 18.72
C SER A 189 7.03 18.52 17.95
N SER A 190 6.88 18.68 16.62
CA SER A 190 7.50 19.80 15.87
C SER A 190 7.11 19.85 14.38
N LYS A 191 7.16 21.05 13.78
CA LYS A 191 7.23 21.22 12.32
C LYS A 191 8.64 20.84 11.84
N VAL A 192 8.75 20.15 10.71
CA VAL A 192 10.05 19.90 10.06
C VAL A 192 10.27 21.03 9.04
N ASP A 193 11.37 21.77 9.18
CA ASP A 193 11.75 22.81 8.22
C ASP A 193 12.26 22.18 6.92
N GLU A 194 11.37 21.93 5.96
CA GLU A 194 11.69 21.42 4.63
C GLU A 194 12.56 22.41 3.81
N ASP A 195 12.47 23.72 4.11
CA ASP A 195 13.23 24.79 3.44
C ASP A 195 14.74 24.76 3.70
N ALA A 196 15.21 23.99 4.70
CA ALA A 196 16.63 23.80 4.98
C ALA A 196 17.26 22.72 4.09
N MET A 197 16.47 21.83 3.48
CA MET A 197 16.97 20.70 2.69
C MET A 197 17.36 21.08 1.25
N CYS A 198 16.89 22.23 0.76
CA CYS A 198 17.16 22.70 -0.61
C CYS A 198 18.19 23.84 -0.71
N LYS A 199 18.82 24.25 0.40
CA LYS A 199 19.85 25.30 0.40
C LYS A 199 21.24 24.67 0.36
N ALA A 200 21.81 24.59 -0.84
CA ALA A 200 23.26 24.51 -1.04
C ALA A 200 23.89 25.90 -0.89
#